data_AF-A4BRJ2-F1
#
_entry.id   AF-A4BRJ2-F1
#
_cell.length_a   1.000
_cell.length_b   1.000
_cell.length_c   1.000
_cell.angle_alpha   90.00
_cell.angle_beta   90.00
_cell.angle_gamma   90.00
#
_symmetry.space_group_name_H-M   'P 1'
#
loop_
_entity.id
_entity.type
_entity.pdbx_description
1 polymer ?
#
loop_
_entity_poly.entity_id
_entity_poly.type
_entity_poly.pdbx_seq_one_letter_code
_entity_poly.pdbx_strand_id
1 'polypeptide(L)'
;MDRLGIPDLQRLQLIHRSWIEEALKAEQSVRDERWSRRLAIGSQAFVARFQADLGIFAIHRTIEKHGNSRVLREDAADYAIKF
;
A
#
# COMPACT_ATOMS: atom_id res chain seq x y z
N MET A 1 -7.69 -19.96 4.36
CA MET A 1 -6.24 -20.12 4.62
C MET A 1 -5.42 -20.28 3.34
N ASP A 2 -5.96 -20.91 2.30
CA ASP A 2 -5.23 -21.22 1.05
C ASP A 2 -4.72 -20.03 0.21
N ARG A 3 -5.25 -18.82 0.41
CA ARG A 3 -4.88 -17.63 -0.39
C ARG A 3 -3.58 -16.94 0.03
N LEU A 4 -3.04 -17.29 1.20
CA LEU A 4 -1.81 -16.71 1.73
C LEU A 4 -0.60 -17.65 1.61
N GLY A 5 -0.80 -18.89 1.15
CA GLY A 5 0.22 -19.93 1.21
C GLY A 5 0.64 -20.31 2.64
N ILE A 6 -0.19 -19.98 3.64
CA ILE A 6 0.06 -20.27 5.06
C ILE A 6 -0.85 -21.42 5.48
N PRO A 7 -0.28 -22.54 5.97
CA PRO A 7 -1.02 -23.81 6.13
C PRO A 7 -2.06 -23.78 7.26
N ASP A 8 -1.82 -23.00 8.32
CA ASP A 8 -2.68 -22.99 9.50
C ASP A 8 -2.64 -21.63 10.24
N LEU A 9 -3.57 -21.48 11.19
CA LEU A 9 -3.72 -20.25 11.97
C LEU A 9 -2.55 -19.99 12.92
N GLN A 10 -1.96 -21.04 13.50
CA GLN A 10 -0.84 -20.89 14.44
C GLN A 10 0.38 -20.31 13.73
N ARG A 11 0.62 -20.76 12.49
CA ARG A 11 1.70 -20.26 11.65
C ARG A 11 1.45 -18.83 11.21
N LEU A 12 0.21 -18.46 10.91
CA LEU A 12 -0.15 -17.06 10.64
C LEU A 12 0.13 -16.17 11.86
N GLN A 13 -0.28 -16.60 13.05
CA GLN A 13 -0.04 -15.86 14.30
C GLN A 13 1.46 -15.68 14.57
N LEU A 14 2.26 -16.72 14.35
CA LEU A 14 3.71 -16.66 14.52
C LEU A 14 4.35 -15.66 13.54
N ILE A 15 4.05 -15.76 12.24
CA ILE A 15 4.57 -14.85 11.22
C ILE A 15 4.18 -13.41 11.54
N HIS A 16 2.91 -13.18 11.89
CA HIS A 16 2.40 -11.86 12.22
C HIS A 16 3.09 -11.28 13.47
N ARG A 17 3.31 -12.09 14.50
CA ARG A 17 4.04 -11.68 15.70
C ARG A 17 5.47 -11.26 15.37
N SER A 18 6.20 -12.08 14.63
CA SER A 18 7.59 -11.76 14.24
C SER A 18 7.66 -10.48 13.43
N TRP A 19 6.73 -10.27 12.48
CA TRP A 19 6.64 -9.04 11.71
C TRP A 19 6.42 -7.80 12.59
N ILE A 20 5.54 -7.87 13.58
CA ILE A 20 5.33 -6.78 14.54
C ILE A 20 6.61 -6.52 15.36
N GLU A 21 7.24 -7.56 15.90
CA GLU A 21 8.44 -7.42 16.72
C GLU A 21 9.59 -6.78 15.92
N GLU A 22 9.75 -7.13 14.64
CA GLU A 22 10.72 -6.50 13.74
C GLU A 22 10.37 -5.03 13.43
N ALA A 23 9.11 -4.74 13.13
CA ALA A 23 8.65 -3.37 12.84
C ALA A 23 8.85 -2.43 14.04
N LEU A 24 8.60 -2.93 15.27
CA LEU A 24 8.82 -2.19 16.51
C LEU A 24 10.31 -1.90 16.75
N LYS A 25 11.20 -2.85 16.43
CA LYS A 25 12.66 -2.67 16.57
C LYS A 25 13.23 -1.68 15.56
N ALA A 26 12.64 -1.59 14.36
CA ALA A 26 13.14 -0.75 13.28
C ALA A 26 12.81 0.75 13.44
N GLU A 27 12.21 1.18 14.56
CA GLU A 27 11.67 2.54 14.78
C GLU A 27 10.75 3.03 13.63
N GLN A 28 10.20 2.10 12.85
CA GLN A 28 9.20 2.36 11.80
C GLN A 28 7.79 2.51 12.41
N SER A 29 7.71 3.06 13.62
CA SER A 29 6.43 3.37 14.28
C SER A 29 5.70 4.54 13.63
N VAL A 30 6.39 5.28 12.73
CA VAL A 30 5.77 6.32 11.92
C VAL A 30 4.89 5.67 10.86
N ARG A 31 3.65 6.14 10.76
CA ARG A 31 2.67 5.73 9.75
C ARG A 31 3.30 5.77 8.36
N ASP A 32 3.37 4.62 7.71
CA ASP A 32 3.76 4.55 6.31
C ASP A 32 2.62 5.09 5.44
N GLU A 33 2.81 6.32 4.96
CA GLU A 33 1.82 7.02 4.15
C GLU A 33 1.41 6.24 2.91
N ARG A 34 2.23 5.29 2.46
CA ARG A 34 1.90 4.50 1.28
C ARG A 34 0.56 3.81 1.44
N TRP A 35 0.34 3.14 2.55
CA TRP A 35 -0.87 2.34 2.80
C TRP A 35 -2.13 3.17 2.98
N SER A 36 -1.99 4.48 3.21
CA SER A 36 -3.11 5.32 3.60
C SER A 36 -3.39 6.53 2.73
N ARG A 37 -2.47 6.89 1.83
CA ARG A 37 -2.59 8.02 0.90
C ARG A 37 -2.42 7.62 -0.57
N ARG A 38 -2.25 6.32 -0.86
CA ARG A 38 -2.06 5.80 -2.22
C ARG A 38 -3.18 4.84 -2.56
N LEU A 39 -3.64 4.92 -3.82
CA LEU A 39 -4.75 4.12 -4.32
C LEU A 39 -4.31 2.70 -4.71
N ALA A 40 -3.07 2.57 -5.18
CA ALA A 40 -2.47 1.29 -5.51
C ALA A 40 -0.96 1.31 -5.27
N ILE A 41 -0.43 0.19 -4.79
CA ILE A 41 1.00 -0.07 -4.60
C ILE A 41 1.29 -1.46 -5.13
N GLY A 42 2.33 -1.64 -5.93
CA GLY A 42 2.74 -2.97 -6.37
C GLY A 42 3.62 -2.95 -7.60
N SER A 43 3.51 -4.00 -8.42
CA SER A 43 4.21 -4.07 -9.70
C SER A 43 3.67 -3.04 -10.69
N GLN A 44 4.49 -2.66 -11.67
CA GLN A 44 4.05 -1.74 -12.72
C GLN A 44 2.80 -2.26 -13.45
N ALA A 45 2.76 -3.56 -13.77
CA ALA A 45 1.62 -4.18 -14.45
C ALA A 45 0.33 -4.09 -13.60
N PHE A 46 0.44 -4.32 -12.29
CA PHE A 46 -0.69 -4.19 -11.38
C PHE A 46 -1.20 -2.75 -11.32
N VAL A 47 -0.30 -1.79 -11.11
CA VAL A 47 -0.68 -0.37 -10.95
C VAL A 47 -1.23 0.20 -12.26
N ALA A 48 -0.68 -0.18 -13.41
CA ALA A 48 -1.19 0.23 -14.72
C ALA A 48 -2.58 -0.34 -15.00
N ARG A 49 -2.81 -1.63 -14.69
CA ARG A 49 -4.14 -2.23 -14.82
C ARG A 49 -5.15 -1.55 -13.91
N PHE A 50 -4.80 -1.34 -12.65
CA PHE A 50 -5.65 -0.65 -11.69
C PHE A 50 -5.99 0.78 -12.12
N GLN A 51 -5.04 1.51 -12.71
CA GLN A 51 -5.29 2.82 -13.29
C GLN A 51 -6.25 2.75 -14.48
N ALA A 52 -6.10 1.77 -15.37
CA ALA A 52 -7.00 1.56 -16.50
C ALA A 52 -8.43 1.21 -16.04
N ASP A 53 -8.56 0.37 -15.01
CA ASP A 53 -9.84 -0.03 -14.43
C ASP A 53 -10.58 1.16 -13.78
N LEU A 54 -9.84 2.10 -13.19
CA LEU A 54 -10.39 3.35 -12.66
C LEU A 54 -10.85 4.31 -13.76
N GLY A 55 -10.41 4.12 -15.01
CA GLY A 55 -10.82 4.90 -16.17
C GLY A 55 -10.66 6.41 -15.94
N ILE A 56 -11.71 7.16 -16.28
CA ILE A 56 -11.76 8.64 -16.22
C ILE A 56 -11.31 9.20 -14.85
N PHE A 57 -11.58 8.47 -13.76
CA PHE A 57 -11.23 8.91 -12.40
C PHE A 57 -9.73 8.87 -12.09
N ALA A 58 -8.90 8.27 -12.94
CA ALA A 58 -7.46 8.15 -12.71
C ALA A 58 -6.59 8.52 -13.91
N ILE A 59 -7.15 9.01 -15.02
CA ILE A 59 -6.39 9.31 -16.25
C ILE A 59 -5.34 10.41 -16.05
N HIS A 60 -5.59 11.34 -15.13
CA HIS A 60 -4.68 12.44 -14.81
C HIS A 60 -3.68 12.10 -13.71
N ARG A 61 -3.82 10.92 -13.08
CA ARG A 61 -2.97 10.51 -11.96
C ARG A 61 -1.68 9.89 -12.48
N THR A 62 -0.56 10.25 -11.88
CA THR A 62 0.76 9.77 -12.34
C THR A 62 1.19 8.54 -11.54
N ILE A 63 1.73 7.53 -12.24
CA ILE A 63 2.38 6.38 -11.58
C ILE A 63 3.80 6.76 -11.19
N GLU A 64 4.08 6.78 -9.89
CA GLU A 64 5.40 7.08 -9.37
C GLU A 64 6.18 5.82 -8.98
N LYS A 65 7.51 5.91 -9.02
CA LYS A 65 8.40 4.88 -8.53
C LYS A 65 8.70 5.15 -7.05
N HIS A 66 8.55 4.13 -6.21
CA HIS A 66 8.89 4.20 -4.79
C HIS A 66 9.67 2.95 -4.37
N GLY A 67 10.98 3.08 -4.22
CA GLY A 67 11.88 1.94 -4.01
C GLY A 67 11.75 0.93 -5.15
N ASN A 68 11.42 -0.32 -4.81
CA ASN A 68 11.19 -1.40 -5.78
C ASN A 68 9.73 -1.56 -6.22
N SER A 69 8.85 -0.61 -5.87
CA SER A 69 7.43 -0.67 -6.17
C SER A 69 6.97 0.54 -6.98
N ARG A 70 5.85 0.38 -7.68
CA ARG A 70 5.13 1.47 -8.34
C ARG A 70 3.90 1.84 -7.53
N VAL A 71 3.51 3.09 -7.64
CA VAL A 71 2.41 3.67 -6.86
C VAL A 71 1.54 4.56 -7.73
N LEU A 72 0.22 4.48 -7.52
CA LEU A 72 -0.74 5.48 -7.98
C LEU A 72 -1.22 6.32 -6.79
N ARG A 73 -1.09 7.64 -6.87
CA ARG A 73 -1.57 8.58 -5.83
C ARG A 73 -2.92 9.17 -6.22
N GLU A 74 -3.75 9.46 -5.22
CA GLU A 74 -4.90 10.35 -5.38
C GLU A 74 -4.40 11.79 -5.59
N ASP A 75 -5.16 12.58 -6.35
CA ASP A 75 -4.89 14.02 -6.44
C ASP A 75 -5.07 14.61 -5.05
N ALA A 76 -4.10 15.42 -4.60
CA ALA A 76 -4.18 16.07 -3.30
C ALA A 76 -5.38 17.03 -3.30
N ALA A 77 -6.54 16.55 -2.88
CA ALA A 77 -7.58 17.42 -2.38
C ALA A 77 -7.09 17.88 -1.00
N ASP A 78 -6.58 19.11 -0.93
CA ASP A 78 -6.34 19.72 0.36
C ASP A 78 -7.66 19.72 1.13
N TYR A 79 -7.75 18.92 2.20
CA TYR A 79 -8.74 19.13 3.24
C TYR A 79 -8.33 20.37 4.04
N ALA A 80 -8.24 21.52 3.36
CA ALA A 80 -8.04 22.81 3.98
C ALA A 80 -9.35 23.21 4.66
N ILE A 81 -9.58 22.68 5.86
CA ILE A 81 -10.46 23.36 6.81
C ILE A 81 -9.70 24.62 7.21
N LYS A 82 -10.15 25.77 6.71
CA LYS A 82 -9.69 27.07 7.22
C LYS A 82 -10.22 27.19 8.65
N PHE A 83 -9.32 27.22 9.63
CA PHE A 83 -9.62 27.61 11.00
C PHE A 83 -9.87 29.12 11.07
#